data_AF-A0A838L0Q9-F1
#
_entry.id   AF-A0A838L0Q9-F1
#
_cell.length_a   1.000
_cell.length_b   1.000
_cell.length_c   1.000
_cell.angle_alpha   90.00
_cell.angle_beta   90.00
_cell.angle_gamma   90.00
#
_symmetry.space_group_name_H-M   'P 1'
#
loop_
_entity.id
_entity.type
_entity.pdbx_description
1 polymer ?
#
loop_
_entity_poly.entity_id
_entity_poly.type
_entity_poly.pdbx_seq_one_letter_code
_entity_poly.pdbx_strand_id
1 'polypeptide(L)'
;MLVSDSHKLVFVHIQKTGGVTVHELLRERIPDLRNILARHEFARRGMAELDDWDEYFKFAFARNPWDRLVSWYTMVTTFDKAGNELWRYVHDNSSTFEEFIHNCTGEVEIRKGVYYSFAYNQLDYVMDEHGNLLVDFIGRLENLDEDIQEVFRRIGLELETVPHHNRSGHRHYSTFYTPETEMIVRERFNRDIEYFGYEFERPLALQHAGPMETVSVDPRQRAHGRVEVNGGTKEPGAEARPGRTPKDEPPGRPGVLFVCGCDRSATTALADYLNRHPEILVCQESFETTQEGEITLDLSTFERMLDFGPKETGDSAPDNDGDRLIRPHTELLANKDPARLRWIGASSSDYVRRMESVAGNNPGARFIVMYRPIDEVAESWETKDADDHQNSNNGLRQAVKTWNRSLQGTRRFIRDSLVPRVLLIDYHDFLYRTETVLPLISRFLELEFETADLADEALRFERVRSTETLGKEKRSLIQKHANRAAEAWILDRIEKQWEEPGVYTQKTSKAALAASLDEAEARIWQLQQKVSELKRDRVRRRRRFKQLQSSRTWRLLDRISGIRARIAGR
;
A
#
# COMPACT_ATOMS: atom_id res chain seq x y z
N MET A 1 -0.12 -29.98 9.97
CA MET A 1 -1.42 -30.30 9.33
C MET A 1 -1.92 -31.61 9.93
N LEU A 2 -3.21 -31.73 10.24
CA LEU A 2 -3.77 -32.94 10.87
C LEU A 2 -4.63 -33.73 9.89
N VAL A 3 -4.61 -35.04 10.01
CA VAL A 3 -5.42 -35.98 9.21
C VAL A 3 -6.04 -37.04 10.10
N SER A 4 -7.26 -37.47 9.78
CA SER A 4 -7.84 -38.71 10.28
C SER A 4 -8.40 -39.49 9.09
N ASP A 5 -7.95 -40.73 8.96
CA ASP A 5 -8.31 -41.59 7.84
C ASP A 5 -9.70 -42.23 8.07
N SER A 6 -10.05 -42.51 9.33
CA SER A 6 -11.37 -43.05 9.71
C SER A 6 -12.52 -42.06 9.50
N HIS A 7 -12.27 -40.77 9.70
CA HIS A 7 -13.25 -39.70 9.49
C HIS A 7 -13.04 -38.97 8.15
N LYS A 8 -12.07 -39.42 7.34
CA LYS A 8 -11.69 -38.80 6.06
C LYS A 8 -11.62 -37.28 6.15
N LEU A 9 -10.81 -36.75 7.08
CA LEU A 9 -10.67 -35.30 7.27
C LEU A 9 -9.22 -34.82 7.20
N VAL A 10 -9.05 -33.57 6.76
CA VAL A 10 -7.78 -32.82 6.85
C VAL A 10 -8.02 -31.45 7.49
N PHE A 11 -7.25 -31.12 8.52
CA PHE A 11 -7.24 -29.77 9.10
C PHE A 11 -5.95 -29.02 8.79
N VAL A 12 -6.09 -27.91 8.04
CA VAL A 12 -5.01 -26.98 7.71
C VAL A 12 -4.96 -25.88 8.76
N HIS A 13 -3.92 -25.91 9.59
CA HIS A 13 -3.79 -25.02 10.76
C HIS A 13 -3.15 -23.68 10.38
N ILE A 14 -3.97 -22.67 10.08
CA ILE A 14 -3.51 -21.30 9.81
C ILE A 14 -3.09 -20.60 11.11
N GLN A 15 -1.98 -19.87 11.07
CA GLN A 15 -1.48 -19.15 12.24
C GLN A 15 -2.49 -18.11 12.74
N LYS A 16 -2.76 -18.10 14.05
CA LYS A 16 -3.55 -17.08 14.77
C LYS A 16 -5.05 -17.02 14.43
N THR A 17 -5.62 -18.11 13.94
CA THR A 17 -7.05 -18.22 13.58
C THR A 17 -7.87 -19.14 14.49
N GLY A 18 -7.42 -19.34 15.73
CA GLY A 18 -8.11 -20.23 16.70
C GLY A 18 -7.81 -21.73 16.51
N GLY A 19 -6.93 -22.09 15.57
CA GLY A 19 -6.66 -23.50 15.27
C GLY A 19 -6.11 -24.35 16.42
N VAL A 20 -5.61 -23.76 17.51
CA VAL A 20 -5.23 -24.53 18.72
C VAL A 20 -6.48 -25.12 19.37
N THR A 21 -7.56 -24.34 19.52
CA THR A 21 -8.85 -24.83 20.03
C THR A 21 -9.40 -25.96 19.17
N VAL A 22 -9.38 -25.78 17.84
CA VAL A 22 -9.81 -26.81 16.88
C VAL A 22 -8.96 -28.08 17.02
N HIS A 23 -7.64 -27.94 17.14
CA HIS A 23 -6.73 -29.08 17.32
C HIS A 23 -7.06 -29.87 18.58
N GLU A 24 -7.21 -29.21 19.74
CA GLU A 24 -7.51 -29.90 20.99
C GLU A 24 -8.86 -30.63 20.92
N LEU A 25 -9.89 -29.99 20.36
CA LEU A 25 -11.20 -30.61 20.14
C LEU A 25 -11.15 -31.85 19.24
N LEU A 26 -10.44 -31.77 18.11
CA LEU A 26 -10.27 -32.92 17.22
C LEU A 26 -9.51 -34.04 17.93
N ARG A 27 -8.44 -33.72 18.66
CA ARG A 27 -7.62 -34.72 19.36
C ARG A 27 -8.41 -35.46 20.44
N GLU A 28 -9.28 -34.76 21.17
CA GLU A 28 -10.13 -35.36 22.20
C GLU A 28 -11.15 -36.35 21.61
N ARG A 29 -11.63 -36.09 20.39
CA ARG A 29 -12.75 -36.83 19.79
C ARG A 29 -12.37 -37.85 18.73
N ILE A 30 -11.16 -37.75 18.17
CA ILE A 30 -10.73 -38.53 17.02
C ILE A 30 -9.44 -39.29 17.37
N PRO A 31 -9.53 -40.58 17.75
CA PRO A 31 -8.40 -41.36 18.23
C PRO A 31 -7.27 -41.56 17.22
N ASP A 32 -7.57 -41.59 15.91
CA ASP A 32 -6.60 -41.79 14.84
C ASP A 32 -6.01 -40.48 14.27
N LEU A 33 -6.28 -39.34 14.92
CA LEU A 33 -5.80 -38.04 14.47
C LEU A 33 -4.27 -37.97 14.51
N ARG A 34 -3.65 -37.81 13.34
CA ARG A 34 -2.19 -37.77 13.16
C ARG A 34 -1.72 -36.48 12.50
N ASN A 35 -0.48 -36.09 12.79
CA ASN A 35 0.18 -35.00 12.06
C ASN A 35 0.89 -35.57 10.83
N ILE A 36 0.59 -35.06 9.64
CA ILE A 36 1.32 -35.43 8.42
C ILE A 36 2.42 -34.43 8.06
N LEU A 37 2.26 -33.18 8.52
CA LEU A 37 3.16 -32.07 8.25
C LEU A 37 3.27 -31.18 9.48
N ALA A 38 4.31 -30.35 9.51
CA ALA A 38 4.49 -29.36 10.55
C ALA A 38 3.25 -28.46 10.72
N ARG A 39 3.11 -27.89 11.91
CA ARG A 39 2.03 -26.94 12.20
C ARG A 39 2.25 -25.72 11.32
N HIS A 40 1.18 -25.22 10.69
CA HIS A 40 1.21 -24.08 9.76
C HIS A 40 1.82 -24.35 8.38
N GLU A 41 1.93 -25.61 7.97
CA GLU A 41 2.25 -25.94 6.58
C GLU A 41 1.08 -25.67 5.62
N PHE A 42 1.44 -25.44 4.35
CA PHE A 42 0.53 -25.12 3.26
C PHE A 42 -0.24 -26.36 2.77
N ALA A 43 -1.52 -26.19 2.42
CA ALA A 43 -2.38 -27.25 1.86
C ALA A 43 -1.75 -27.96 0.66
N ARG A 44 -1.07 -27.21 -0.23
CA ARG A 44 -0.37 -27.77 -1.40
C ARG A 44 0.67 -28.85 -1.06
N ARG A 45 1.33 -28.73 0.11
CA ARG A 45 2.27 -29.77 0.57
C ARG A 45 1.51 -30.97 1.11
N GLY A 46 0.39 -30.75 1.80
CA GLY A 46 -0.47 -31.85 2.26
C GLY A 46 -1.00 -32.69 1.11
N MET A 47 -1.42 -32.03 0.03
CA MET A 47 -1.90 -32.69 -1.19
C MET A 47 -0.84 -33.58 -1.86
N ALA A 48 0.45 -33.27 -1.69
CA ALA A 48 1.55 -34.09 -2.21
C ALA A 48 1.93 -35.27 -1.31
N GLU A 49 1.57 -35.22 -0.02
CA GLU A 49 1.95 -36.22 1.00
C GLU A 49 0.84 -37.21 1.33
N LEU A 50 -0.42 -36.88 0.99
CA LEU A 50 -1.58 -37.69 1.27
C LEU A 50 -2.17 -38.22 -0.04
N ASP A 51 -2.10 -39.54 -0.23
CA ASP A 51 -2.81 -40.22 -1.31
C ASP A 51 -4.32 -39.99 -1.19
N ASP A 52 -5.00 -39.92 -2.33
CA ASP A 52 -6.45 -39.73 -2.41
C ASP A 52 -6.95 -38.46 -1.69
N TRP A 53 -6.18 -37.37 -1.74
CA TRP A 53 -6.52 -36.07 -1.14
C TRP A 53 -7.99 -35.69 -1.36
N ASP A 54 -8.52 -35.87 -2.57
CA ASP A 54 -9.90 -35.52 -2.94
C ASP A 54 -11.01 -36.30 -2.23
N GLU A 55 -10.70 -37.43 -1.59
CA GLU A 55 -11.66 -38.16 -0.76
C GLU A 55 -11.85 -37.57 0.64
N TYR A 56 -10.94 -36.70 1.09
CA TYR A 56 -10.99 -36.13 2.42
C TYR A 56 -11.75 -34.82 2.43
N PHE A 57 -12.57 -34.61 3.46
CA PHE A 57 -13.09 -33.29 3.80
C PHE A 57 -11.98 -32.43 4.42
N LYS A 58 -11.51 -31.41 3.70
CA LYS A 58 -10.46 -30.51 4.19
C LYS A 58 -11.04 -29.17 4.62
N PHE A 59 -10.53 -28.66 5.74
CA PHE A 59 -10.98 -27.37 6.23
C PHE A 59 -9.87 -26.57 6.91
N ALA A 60 -10.11 -25.27 7.02
CA ALA A 60 -9.27 -24.31 7.71
C ALA A 60 -10.14 -23.27 8.45
N PHE A 61 -9.50 -22.42 9.25
CA PHE A 61 -10.14 -21.26 9.85
C PHE A 61 -9.35 -20.00 9.50
N ALA A 62 -10.08 -18.93 9.19
CA ALA A 62 -9.57 -17.59 8.94
C ALA A 62 -10.02 -16.60 10.04
N ARG A 63 -9.36 -15.45 10.11
CA ARG A 63 -9.63 -14.35 11.03
C ARG A 63 -9.48 -13.03 10.29
N ASN A 64 -10.19 -11.99 10.74
CA ASN A 64 -9.95 -10.61 10.34
C ASN A 64 -8.44 -10.28 10.39
N PRO A 65 -7.81 -9.87 9.26
CA PRO A 65 -6.37 -9.64 9.20
C PRO A 65 -5.85 -8.59 10.18
N TRP A 66 -6.63 -7.53 10.43
CA TRP A 66 -6.24 -6.49 11.40
C TRP A 66 -6.16 -7.06 12.81
N ASP A 67 -7.16 -7.84 13.20
CA ASP A 67 -7.22 -8.52 14.50
C ASP A 67 -6.17 -9.64 14.63
N ARG A 68 -5.88 -10.34 13.52
CA ARG A 68 -4.83 -11.36 13.43
C ARG A 68 -3.45 -10.81 13.77
N LEU A 69 -3.11 -9.62 13.26
CA LEU A 69 -1.83 -8.97 13.58
C LEU A 69 -1.75 -8.46 15.02
N VAL A 70 -2.84 -7.93 15.57
CA VAL A 70 -2.89 -7.59 17.01
C VAL A 70 -2.64 -8.84 17.85
N SER A 71 -3.25 -9.97 17.49
CA SER A 71 -3.01 -11.24 18.18
C SER A 71 -1.58 -11.74 18.06
N TRP A 72 -0.91 -11.49 16.93
CA TRP A 72 0.52 -11.75 16.76
C TRP A 72 1.35 -10.87 17.68
N TYR A 73 1.15 -9.56 17.62
CA TYR A 73 1.88 -8.60 18.44
C TYR A 73 1.73 -8.90 19.93
N THR A 74 0.50 -9.08 20.42
CA THR A 74 0.23 -9.43 21.82
C THR A 74 0.93 -10.73 22.21
N MET A 75 0.91 -11.76 21.36
CA MET A 75 1.59 -13.02 21.66
C MET A 75 3.10 -12.82 21.77
N VAL A 76 3.73 -12.21 20.75
CA VAL A 76 5.18 -12.04 20.71
C VAL A 76 5.69 -11.14 21.84
N THR A 77 4.89 -10.17 22.28
CA THR A 77 5.26 -9.25 23.37
C THR A 77 4.96 -9.79 24.77
N THR A 78 4.08 -10.79 24.90
CA THR A 78 3.70 -11.36 26.21
C THR A 78 4.60 -12.53 26.63
N PHE A 79 5.07 -13.34 25.68
CA PHE A 79 5.85 -14.54 25.98
C PHE A 79 7.37 -14.29 25.88
N ASP A 80 8.15 -15.08 26.62
CA ASP A 80 9.60 -14.89 26.75
C ASP A 80 10.37 -15.12 25.43
N LYS A 81 11.50 -14.42 25.29
CA LYS A 81 12.35 -14.29 24.10
C LYS A 81 13.22 -15.53 23.83
N ALA A 82 13.28 -16.47 24.79
CA ALA A 82 14.29 -17.52 24.79
C ALA A 82 14.12 -18.48 23.60
N GLY A 83 15.10 -18.50 22.69
CA GLY A 83 15.21 -19.48 21.61
C GLY A 83 14.47 -19.16 20.30
N ASN A 84 13.59 -18.15 20.23
CA ASN A 84 12.87 -17.80 19.00
C ASN A 84 13.42 -16.50 18.38
N GLU A 85 14.06 -16.62 17.21
CA GLU A 85 14.72 -15.48 16.55
C GLU A 85 13.77 -14.51 15.89
N LEU A 86 12.64 -14.99 15.36
CA LEU A 86 11.61 -14.12 14.84
C LEU A 86 11.08 -13.22 15.96
N TRP A 87 10.91 -13.77 17.16
CA TRP A 87 10.45 -13.00 18.32
C TRP A 87 11.53 -12.04 18.82
N ARG A 88 12.80 -12.46 18.77
CA ARG A 88 13.93 -11.58 19.05
C ARG A 88 13.96 -10.41 18.06
N TYR A 89 13.81 -10.68 16.77
CA TYR A 89 13.73 -9.64 15.74
C TYR A 89 12.59 -8.66 16.03
N VAL A 90 11.38 -9.16 16.32
CA VAL A 90 10.24 -8.30 16.67
C VAL A 90 10.57 -7.43 17.88
N HIS A 91 11.15 -8.00 18.93
CA HIS A 91 11.47 -7.26 20.14
C HIS A 91 12.59 -6.23 19.93
N ASP A 92 13.58 -6.55 19.09
CA ASP A 92 14.69 -5.65 18.77
C ASP A 92 14.28 -4.51 17.82
N ASN A 93 13.20 -4.69 17.05
CA ASN A 93 12.74 -3.77 16.01
C ASN A 93 11.36 -3.16 16.26
N SER A 94 10.70 -3.48 17.37
CA SER A 94 9.44 -2.86 17.76
C SER A 94 9.23 -2.83 19.26
N SER A 95 8.93 -1.64 19.78
CA SER A 95 8.46 -1.42 21.16
C SER A 95 6.98 -1.08 21.22
N THR A 96 6.38 -0.72 20.08
CA THR A 96 4.96 -0.40 19.93
C THR A 96 4.31 -1.23 18.82
N PHE A 97 2.98 -1.29 18.81
CA PHE A 97 2.24 -1.98 17.75
C PHE A 97 2.48 -1.33 16.38
N GLU A 98 2.57 0.00 16.33
CA GLU A 98 2.85 0.73 15.10
C GLU A 98 4.21 0.30 14.52
N GLU A 99 5.25 0.25 15.36
CA GLU A 99 6.57 -0.22 14.95
C GLU A 99 6.57 -1.68 14.48
N PHE A 100 5.77 -2.53 15.13
CA PHE A 100 5.58 -3.90 14.70
C PHE A 100 5.01 -3.97 13.29
N ILE A 101 3.95 -3.20 12.98
CA ILE A 101 3.36 -3.16 11.64
C ILE A 101 4.40 -2.72 10.61
N HIS A 102 5.11 -1.63 10.85
CA HIS A 102 6.08 -1.12 9.87
C HIS A 102 7.30 -2.02 9.68
N ASN A 103 7.93 -2.43 10.78
CA ASN A 103 9.28 -2.99 10.76
C ASN A 103 9.28 -4.53 10.71
N CYS A 104 8.18 -5.17 11.12
CA CYS A 104 8.13 -6.61 11.32
C CYS A 104 7.17 -7.33 10.38
N THR A 105 6.09 -6.69 9.91
CA THR A 105 5.08 -7.39 9.10
C THR A 105 5.36 -7.39 7.59
N GLY A 106 6.50 -6.86 7.14
CA GLY A 106 7.05 -7.11 5.80
C GLY A 106 7.86 -8.41 5.73
N GLU A 107 8.58 -8.62 4.62
CA GLU A 107 9.61 -9.67 4.53
C GLU A 107 10.83 -9.26 5.37
N VAL A 108 11.13 -10.03 6.40
CA VAL A 108 12.21 -9.78 7.36
C VAL A 108 13.23 -10.91 7.32
N GLU A 109 14.51 -10.55 7.27
CA GLU A 109 15.60 -11.51 7.34
C GLU A 109 15.92 -11.83 8.81
N ILE A 110 15.52 -13.01 9.27
CA ILE A 110 15.73 -13.42 10.68
C ILE A 110 17.14 -14.01 10.91
N ARG A 111 17.74 -14.57 9.85
CA ARG A 111 19.12 -15.05 9.76
C ARG A 111 19.59 -14.89 8.31
N LYS A 112 20.90 -14.90 8.08
CA LYS A 112 21.51 -14.82 6.75
C LYS A 112 20.83 -15.79 5.76
N GLY A 113 20.10 -15.24 4.78
CA GLY A 113 19.39 -15.98 3.75
C GLY A 113 18.05 -16.62 4.18
N VAL A 114 17.57 -16.36 5.39
CA VAL A 114 16.30 -16.89 5.93
C VAL A 114 15.32 -15.73 6.14
N TYR A 115 14.34 -15.65 5.26
CA TYR A 115 13.31 -14.62 5.27
C TYR A 115 12.00 -15.13 5.88
N TYR A 116 11.31 -14.29 6.63
CA TYR A 116 10.01 -14.56 7.25
C TYR A 116 9.08 -13.37 7.03
N SER A 117 7.77 -13.60 7.04
CA SER A 117 6.77 -12.52 7.03
C SER A 117 5.63 -12.85 7.98
N PHE A 118 5.18 -11.86 8.76
CA PHE A 118 3.93 -11.98 9.52
C PHE A 118 2.70 -11.71 8.64
N ALA A 119 2.90 -11.20 7.42
CA ALA A 119 1.84 -10.78 6.52
C ALA A 119 1.52 -11.76 5.39
N TYR A 120 1.63 -13.06 5.65
CA TYR A 120 1.07 -14.06 4.74
C TYR A 120 -0.45 -13.96 4.73
N ASN A 121 -1.04 -13.87 3.54
CA ASN A 121 -2.48 -13.99 3.39
C ASN A 121 -2.88 -15.40 3.81
N GLN A 122 -4.01 -15.52 4.50
CA GLN A 122 -4.57 -16.80 4.95
C GLN A 122 -4.92 -17.67 3.75
N LEU A 123 -5.28 -17.05 2.63
CA LEU A 123 -5.43 -17.74 1.35
C LEU A 123 -4.16 -18.45 0.88
N ASP A 124 -2.97 -17.95 1.22
CA ASP A 124 -1.71 -18.60 0.81
C ASP A 124 -1.63 -20.02 1.39
N TYR A 125 -2.19 -20.25 2.59
CA TYR A 125 -2.21 -21.55 3.27
C TYR A 125 -3.10 -22.58 2.59
N VAL A 126 -4.09 -22.15 1.79
CA VAL A 126 -5.20 -23.00 1.36
C VAL A 126 -5.45 -22.94 -0.15
N MET A 127 -4.61 -22.23 -0.92
CA MET A 127 -4.70 -22.15 -2.37
C MET A 127 -3.51 -22.81 -3.07
N ASP A 128 -3.72 -23.23 -4.32
CA ASP A 128 -2.66 -23.62 -5.25
C ASP A 128 -2.06 -22.39 -5.97
N GLU A 129 -1.10 -22.64 -6.86
CA GLU A 129 -0.43 -21.60 -7.66
C GLU A 129 -1.33 -20.96 -8.72
N HIS A 130 -2.49 -21.58 -9.01
CA HIS A 130 -3.49 -21.10 -9.94
C HIS A 130 -4.63 -20.33 -9.24
N GLY A 131 -4.59 -20.23 -7.91
CA GLY A 131 -5.61 -19.56 -7.10
C GLY A 131 -6.85 -20.40 -6.79
N ASN A 132 -6.81 -21.71 -7.03
CA ASN A 132 -7.90 -22.61 -6.66
C ASN A 132 -7.79 -22.96 -5.17
N LEU A 133 -8.95 -23.06 -4.50
CA LEU A 133 -8.99 -23.55 -3.13
C LEU A 133 -8.68 -25.05 -3.08
N LEU A 134 -7.80 -25.42 -2.16
CA LEU A 134 -7.42 -26.80 -1.82
C LEU A 134 -8.18 -27.33 -0.60
N VAL A 135 -9.17 -26.59 -0.10
CA VAL A 135 -10.01 -26.94 1.04
C VAL A 135 -11.49 -26.74 0.73
N ASP A 136 -12.35 -27.55 1.35
CA ASP A 136 -13.80 -27.56 1.13
C ASP A 136 -14.56 -26.59 2.04
N PHE A 137 -13.94 -26.19 3.15
CA PHE A 137 -14.54 -25.29 4.13
C PHE A 137 -13.52 -24.36 4.78
N ILE A 138 -13.86 -23.08 4.90
CA ILE A 138 -13.09 -22.09 5.66
C ILE A 138 -14.01 -21.43 6.67
N GLY A 139 -13.88 -21.84 7.93
CA GLY A 139 -14.56 -21.19 9.06
C GLY A 139 -13.92 -19.84 9.41
N ARG A 140 -14.62 -19.05 10.22
CA ARG A 140 -14.19 -17.73 10.70
C ARG A 140 -14.06 -17.76 12.21
N LEU A 141 -12.97 -17.18 12.71
CA LEU A 141 -12.77 -17.02 14.14
C LEU A 141 -13.87 -16.14 14.76
N GLU A 142 -14.42 -15.20 13.99
CA GLU A 142 -15.53 -14.35 14.43
C GLU A 142 -16.80 -15.14 14.75
N ASN A 143 -16.98 -16.30 14.10
CA ASN A 143 -18.11 -17.22 14.23
C ASN A 143 -17.64 -18.61 14.70
N LEU A 144 -16.58 -18.65 15.52
CA LEU A 144 -15.84 -19.87 15.82
C LEU A 144 -16.74 -21.02 16.26
N ASP A 145 -17.71 -20.74 17.15
CA ASP A 145 -18.57 -21.77 17.73
C ASP A 145 -19.47 -22.43 16.67
N GLU A 146 -20.09 -21.61 15.83
CA GLU A 146 -21.00 -22.03 14.75
C GLU A 146 -20.24 -22.81 13.67
N ASP A 147 -19.05 -22.32 13.29
CA ASP A 147 -18.24 -22.95 12.25
C ASP A 147 -17.56 -24.24 12.73
N ILE A 148 -17.20 -24.35 14.01
CA ILE A 148 -16.77 -25.62 14.61
C ILE A 148 -17.91 -26.62 14.63
N GLN A 149 -19.12 -26.21 15.04
CA GLN A 149 -20.30 -27.10 15.01
C GLN A 149 -20.58 -27.62 13.61
N GLU A 150 -20.46 -26.76 12.58
CA GLU A 150 -20.62 -27.17 11.19
C GLU A 150 -19.55 -28.19 10.75
N VAL A 151 -18.29 -28.01 11.15
CA VAL A 151 -17.22 -28.99 10.89
C VAL A 151 -17.55 -30.34 11.53
N PHE A 152 -17.92 -30.34 12.82
CA PHE A 152 -18.25 -31.56 13.56
C PHE A 152 -19.46 -32.29 12.95
N ARG A 153 -20.49 -31.53 12.54
CA ARG A 153 -21.65 -32.06 11.82
C ARG A 153 -21.26 -32.73 10.50
N ARG A 154 -20.31 -32.17 9.75
CA ARG A 154 -19.85 -32.74 8.47
C ARG A 154 -19.06 -34.04 8.63
N ILE A 155 -18.30 -34.17 9.71
CA ILE A 155 -17.55 -35.40 10.04
C ILE A 155 -18.36 -36.40 10.86
N GLY A 156 -19.66 -36.15 11.07
CA GLY A 156 -20.57 -37.08 11.76
C GLY A 156 -20.39 -37.14 13.27
N LEU A 157 -19.83 -36.10 13.90
CA LEU A 157 -19.63 -36.01 15.35
C LEU A 157 -20.54 -34.94 15.96
N GLU A 158 -21.01 -35.20 17.18
CA GLU A 158 -21.77 -34.23 17.96
C GLU A 158 -20.85 -33.46 18.92
N LEU A 159 -21.07 -32.15 19.05
CA LEU A 159 -20.33 -31.29 19.96
C LEU A 159 -21.28 -30.46 20.81
N GLU A 160 -21.28 -30.71 22.12
CA GLU A 160 -22.18 -30.01 23.07
C GLU A 160 -21.75 -28.57 23.33
N THR A 161 -20.44 -28.33 23.52
CA THR A 161 -19.89 -27.00 23.83
C THR A 161 -18.52 -26.79 23.19
N VAL A 162 -18.25 -25.54 22.80
CA VAL A 162 -16.94 -25.12 22.29
C VAL A 162 -16.15 -24.43 23.41
N PRO A 163 -14.98 -24.94 23.83
CA PRO A 163 -14.20 -24.36 24.91
C PRO A 163 -13.45 -23.10 24.47
N HIS A 164 -13.49 -22.05 25.30
CA HIS A 164 -12.96 -20.71 25.00
C HIS A 164 -11.63 -20.39 25.71
N HIS A 165 -10.73 -21.37 25.90
CA HIS A 165 -9.50 -21.18 26.71
C HIS A 165 -8.41 -20.30 26.08
N ASN A 166 -8.43 -20.09 24.76
CA ASN A 166 -7.37 -19.39 24.02
C ASN A 166 -7.77 -17.99 23.51
N ARG A 167 -8.79 -17.38 24.11
CA ARG A 167 -9.24 -16.04 23.70
C ARG A 167 -8.21 -14.98 24.11
N SER A 168 -7.68 -14.24 23.14
CA SER A 168 -6.70 -13.18 23.42
C SER A 168 -7.37 -12.01 24.14
N GLY A 169 -6.93 -11.70 25.38
CA GLY A 169 -7.50 -10.67 26.25
C GLY A 169 -7.11 -9.23 25.90
N HIS A 170 -6.91 -8.91 24.61
CA HIS A 170 -6.58 -7.54 24.20
C HIS A 170 -7.86 -6.71 23.98
N ARG A 171 -7.71 -5.38 24.03
CA ARG A 171 -8.75 -4.43 23.62
C ARG A 171 -9.16 -4.69 22.16
N HIS A 172 -10.30 -4.15 21.73
CA HIS A 172 -10.75 -4.26 20.35
C HIS A 172 -9.63 -3.82 19.38
N TYR A 173 -9.39 -4.60 18.32
CA TYR A 173 -8.19 -4.46 17.49
C TYR A 173 -8.03 -3.05 16.91
N SER A 174 -9.12 -2.37 16.57
CA SER A 174 -9.06 -1.02 16.00
C SER A 174 -8.50 0.04 16.94
N THR A 175 -8.43 -0.24 18.25
CA THR A 175 -7.77 0.65 19.22
C THR A 175 -6.24 0.63 19.13
N PHE A 176 -5.65 -0.30 18.38
CA PHE A 176 -4.21 -0.40 18.17
C PHE A 176 -3.73 0.32 16.90
N TYR A 177 -4.63 0.58 15.95
CA TYR A 177 -4.27 1.09 14.63
C TYR A 177 -4.36 2.61 14.54
N THR A 178 -3.38 3.19 13.86
CA THR A 178 -3.47 4.51 13.24
C THR A 178 -4.02 4.37 11.81
N PRO A 179 -4.53 5.43 11.18
CA PRO A 179 -4.96 5.37 9.78
C PRO A 179 -3.86 4.87 8.82
N GLU A 180 -2.61 5.26 9.05
CA GLU A 180 -1.47 4.79 8.27
C GLU A 180 -1.24 3.28 8.42
N THR A 181 -1.22 2.77 9.66
CA THR A 181 -0.98 1.34 9.88
C THR A 181 -2.17 0.47 9.46
N GLU A 182 -3.39 0.99 9.54
CA GLU A 182 -4.58 0.35 8.96
C GLU A 182 -4.38 0.13 7.45
N MET A 183 -3.92 1.17 6.74
CA MET A 183 -3.67 1.14 5.30
C MET A 183 -2.57 0.17 4.90
N ILE A 184 -1.48 0.10 5.66
CA ILE A 184 -0.40 -0.86 5.41
C ILE A 184 -0.93 -2.30 5.49
N VAL A 185 -1.77 -2.60 6.48
CA VAL A 185 -2.37 -3.93 6.61
C VAL A 185 -3.39 -4.18 5.51
N ARG A 186 -4.16 -3.16 5.12
CA ARG A 186 -5.10 -3.23 4.00
C ARG A 186 -4.41 -3.62 2.69
N GLU A 187 -3.26 -3.01 2.41
CA GLU A 187 -2.46 -3.31 1.22
C GLU A 187 -1.88 -4.75 1.30
N ARG A 188 -1.22 -5.08 2.41
CA ARG A 188 -0.55 -6.39 2.57
C ARG A 188 -1.51 -7.58 2.57
N PHE A 189 -2.71 -7.41 3.12
CA PHE A 189 -3.74 -8.45 3.22
C PHE A 189 -4.90 -8.24 2.25
N ASN A 190 -4.68 -7.54 1.13
CA ASN A 190 -5.73 -7.23 0.18
C ASN A 190 -6.50 -8.48 -0.29
N ARG A 191 -5.81 -9.59 -0.56
CA ARG A 191 -6.40 -10.85 -1.01
C ARG A 191 -7.34 -11.44 0.03
N ASP A 192 -6.92 -11.52 1.29
CA ASP A 192 -7.78 -11.97 2.39
C ASP A 192 -8.98 -11.03 2.59
N ILE A 193 -8.74 -9.73 2.64
CA ILE A 193 -9.77 -8.72 2.87
C ILE A 193 -10.85 -8.81 1.79
N GLU A 194 -10.45 -8.92 0.53
CA GLU A 194 -11.36 -9.01 -0.60
C GLU A 194 -12.13 -10.32 -0.65
N TYR A 195 -11.43 -11.45 -0.48
CA TYR A 195 -12.02 -12.78 -0.57
C TYR A 195 -13.01 -13.03 0.57
N PHE A 196 -12.60 -12.71 1.81
CA PHE A 196 -13.43 -12.91 2.98
C PHE A 196 -14.38 -11.72 3.25
N GLY A 197 -14.25 -10.60 2.51
CA GLY A 197 -15.11 -9.43 2.69
C GLY A 197 -14.98 -8.80 4.07
N TYR A 198 -13.76 -8.73 4.61
CA TYR A 198 -13.49 -8.05 5.86
C TYR A 198 -13.54 -6.52 5.69
N GLU A 199 -14.08 -5.82 6.69
CA GLU A 199 -14.05 -4.37 6.79
C GLU A 199 -13.38 -3.99 8.12
N PHE A 200 -12.71 -2.84 8.17
CA PHE A 200 -12.10 -2.35 9.39
C PHE A 200 -13.18 -1.73 10.29
N GLU A 201 -13.35 -2.25 11.50
CA GLU A 201 -14.39 -1.79 12.43
C GLU A 201 -13.91 -0.59 13.25
N ARG A 202 -14.53 0.58 13.03
CA ARG A 202 -14.30 1.76 13.87
C ARG A 202 -15.19 1.71 15.13
N PRO A 203 -14.67 1.94 16.35
CA PRO A 203 -15.50 1.94 17.56
C PRO A 203 -16.59 3.02 17.49
N LEU A 204 -17.79 2.68 18.00
CA LEU A 204 -19.00 3.53 18.00
C LEU A 204 -18.85 4.88 18.72
N ALA A 205 -17.76 5.11 19.47
CA ALA A 205 -17.53 6.36 20.21
C ALA A 205 -17.35 7.60 19.31
N LEU A 206 -17.14 7.43 18.00
CA LEU A 206 -17.05 8.54 17.02
C LEU A 206 -18.31 8.69 16.15
N GLN A 207 -19.36 7.88 16.37
CA GLN A 207 -20.59 7.88 15.55
C GLN A 207 -21.73 8.74 16.14
N HIS A 208 -21.46 9.64 17.09
CA HIS A 208 -22.47 10.48 17.76
C HIS A 208 -22.38 11.98 17.44
N ALA A 209 -21.77 12.35 16.31
CA ALA A 209 -22.15 13.61 15.65
C ALA A 209 -23.46 13.33 14.88
N GLY A 210 -24.59 13.80 15.42
CA GLY A 210 -25.93 13.50 14.93
C GLY A 210 -26.21 13.95 13.48
N PRO A 211 -27.30 13.46 12.86
CA PRO A 211 -27.65 13.77 11.48
C PRO A 211 -28.10 15.23 11.36
N MET A 212 -27.43 16.02 10.50
CA MET A 212 -27.99 17.27 10.00
C MET A 212 -29.26 16.98 9.18
N GLU A 213 -30.30 17.75 9.47
CA GLU A 213 -31.63 17.68 8.88
C GLU A 213 -31.60 17.65 7.34
N THR A 214 -32.30 16.69 6.76
CA THR A 214 -32.65 16.68 5.34
C THR A 214 -33.64 17.79 5.06
N VAL A 215 -33.20 18.86 4.41
CA VAL A 215 -34.10 19.82 3.75
C VAL A 215 -34.63 19.17 2.48
N SER A 216 -35.93 18.87 2.49
CA SER A 216 -36.71 18.44 1.34
C SER A 216 -36.93 19.63 0.41
N VAL A 217 -36.53 19.51 -0.87
CA VAL A 217 -36.92 20.46 -1.93
C VAL A 217 -37.78 19.74 -2.97
N ASP A 218 -38.94 20.34 -3.23
CA ASP A 218 -40.05 19.93 -4.09
C ASP A 218 -39.66 19.93 -5.60
N PRO A 219 -39.93 18.85 -6.36
CA PRO A 219 -39.65 18.79 -7.79
C PRO A 219 -40.81 19.34 -8.61
N ARG A 220 -40.91 20.67 -8.72
CA ARG A 220 -41.72 21.32 -9.77
C ARG A 220 -41.06 22.61 -10.25
N GLN A 221 -40.33 22.52 -11.37
CA GLN A 221 -40.47 23.43 -12.51
C GLN A 221 -39.60 22.95 -13.69
N ARG A 222 -40.29 22.54 -14.76
CA ARG A 222 -39.73 22.43 -16.11
C ARG A 222 -39.55 23.84 -16.67
N ALA A 223 -38.54 24.07 -17.51
CA ALA A 223 -38.73 24.36 -18.94
C ALA A 223 -37.49 24.95 -19.65
N HIS A 224 -37.17 24.34 -20.79
CA HIS A 224 -36.74 24.95 -22.06
C HIS A 224 -35.24 25.23 -22.30
N GLY A 225 -34.66 24.38 -23.14
CA GLY A 225 -33.47 24.66 -23.94
C GLY A 225 -33.46 23.73 -25.16
N ARG A 226 -33.78 24.29 -26.33
CA ARG A 226 -33.89 23.64 -27.66
C ARG A 226 -32.56 23.01 -28.09
N VAL A 227 -32.60 21.79 -28.61
CA VAL A 227 -31.51 21.17 -29.40
C VAL A 227 -31.93 21.20 -30.86
N GLU A 228 -31.19 21.91 -31.70
CA GLU A 228 -31.29 21.78 -33.15
C GLU A 228 -30.36 20.68 -33.63
N VAL A 229 -30.94 19.75 -34.38
CA VAL A 229 -30.28 18.62 -35.03
C VAL A 229 -30.15 18.99 -36.50
N ASN A 230 -28.93 18.99 -37.04
CA ASN A 230 -28.71 18.88 -38.48
C ASN A 230 -27.82 17.67 -38.74
N GLY A 231 -28.44 16.65 -39.33
CA GLY A 231 -27.77 15.46 -39.85
C GLY A 231 -27.27 15.67 -41.28
N GLY A 232 -26.24 14.91 -41.64
CA GLY A 232 -25.74 14.79 -43.00
C GLY A 232 -24.70 13.68 -43.09
N THR A 233 -25.14 12.50 -43.51
CA THR A 233 -24.33 11.31 -43.83
C THR A 233 -23.52 11.50 -45.11
N LYS A 234 -22.27 11.02 -45.14
CA LYS A 234 -21.57 10.46 -46.32
C LYS A 234 -20.27 9.76 -45.89
N GLU A 235 -20.16 8.46 -46.17
CA GLU A 235 -18.91 7.70 -46.25
C GLU A 235 -18.30 7.78 -47.68
N PRO A 236 -17.21 7.06 -48.02
CA PRO A 236 -15.82 7.38 -47.71
C PRO A 236 -14.99 7.58 -49.01
N GLY A 237 -13.95 8.41 -48.96
CA GLY A 237 -13.06 8.67 -50.11
C GLY A 237 -11.60 8.55 -49.70
N ALA A 238 -10.94 7.49 -50.16
CA ALA A 238 -9.50 7.29 -50.05
C ALA A 238 -8.76 8.21 -51.02
N GLU A 239 -7.97 9.15 -50.49
CA GLU A 239 -6.88 9.80 -51.23
C GLU A 239 -5.66 9.94 -50.32
N ALA A 240 -4.55 9.35 -50.76
CA ALA A 240 -3.23 9.53 -50.18
C ALA A 240 -2.76 10.98 -50.39
N ARG A 241 -2.27 11.63 -49.32
CA ARG A 241 -1.51 12.90 -49.42
C ARG A 241 -0.21 12.82 -48.61
N PRO A 242 0.85 13.50 -49.08
CA PRO A 242 2.24 13.17 -48.80
C PRO A 242 2.76 13.75 -47.49
N GLY A 243 3.92 13.23 -47.06
CA GLY A 243 4.52 13.36 -45.74
C GLY A 243 4.49 14.76 -45.11
N ARG A 244 3.98 14.82 -43.87
CA ARG A 244 4.16 15.93 -42.95
C ARG A 244 5.47 15.76 -42.18
N THR A 245 6.30 16.79 -42.19
CA THR A 245 7.44 16.98 -41.29
C THR A 245 6.98 17.09 -39.84
N PRO A 246 7.77 16.60 -38.85
CA PRO A 246 7.40 16.60 -37.44
C PRO A 246 7.70 17.97 -36.82
N LYS A 247 6.84 18.95 -37.07
CA LYS A 247 6.66 20.13 -36.22
C LYS A 247 5.17 20.39 -36.17
N ASP A 248 4.63 20.54 -34.97
CA ASP A 248 3.23 20.79 -34.64
C ASP A 248 2.35 19.54 -34.44
N GLU A 249 2.84 18.57 -33.64
CA GLU A 249 1.91 17.79 -32.81
C GLU A 249 1.53 18.64 -31.58
N PRO A 250 0.24 18.72 -31.19
CA PRO A 250 -0.13 19.34 -29.93
C PRO A 250 0.60 18.62 -28.79
N PRO A 251 1.12 19.33 -27.77
CA PRO A 251 1.85 18.68 -26.69
C PRO A 251 0.93 17.63 -26.05
N GLY A 252 1.42 16.38 -26.01
CA GLY A 252 0.79 15.33 -25.21
C GLY A 252 0.70 15.78 -23.75
N ARG A 253 -0.23 15.20 -22.99
CA ARG A 253 -0.33 15.48 -21.55
C ARG A 253 1.05 15.30 -20.89
N PRO A 254 1.47 16.22 -20.00
CA PRO A 254 2.75 16.09 -19.31
C PRO A 254 2.81 14.78 -18.51
N GLY A 255 3.99 14.18 -18.45
CA GLY A 255 4.26 13.02 -17.61
C GLY A 255 4.31 13.39 -16.12
N VAL A 256 4.14 12.38 -15.26
CA VAL A 256 4.15 12.57 -13.81
C VAL A 256 5.54 12.29 -13.23
N LEU A 257 6.07 13.21 -12.43
CA LEU A 257 7.42 13.12 -11.84
C LEU A 257 7.40 13.30 -10.31
N PHE A 258 7.90 12.31 -9.58
CA PHE A 258 8.07 12.38 -8.13
C PHE A 258 9.53 12.47 -7.74
N VAL A 259 9.86 13.42 -6.86
CA VAL A 259 11.18 13.53 -6.23
C VAL A 259 11.04 13.11 -4.77
N CYS A 260 11.76 12.08 -4.35
CA CYS A 260 11.64 11.56 -2.99
C CYS A 260 12.95 10.96 -2.50
N GLY A 261 12.99 10.47 -1.28
CA GLY A 261 14.22 9.95 -0.67
C GLY A 261 14.07 9.77 0.83
N CYS A 262 15.11 9.27 1.50
CA CYS A 262 15.14 9.32 2.95
C CYS A 262 15.15 10.77 3.45
N ASP A 263 14.76 11.00 4.71
CA ASP A 263 14.79 12.36 5.25
C ASP A 263 16.19 12.98 5.15
N ARG A 264 16.24 14.29 4.94
CA ARG A 264 17.51 15.05 4.85
C ARG A 264 18.44 14.61 3.71
N SER A 265 17.90 14.02 2.64
CA SER A 265 18.66 13.60 1.45
C SER A 265 18.73 14.65 0.33
N ALA A 266 18.41 15.92 0.64
CA ALA A 266 18.39 17.03 -0.32
C ALA A 266 17.34 16.91 -1.46
N THR A 267 16.21 16.26 -1.21
CA THR A 267 15.06 16.21 -2.14
C THR A 267 14.54 17.60 -2.54
N THR A 268 14.58 18.57 -1.62
CA THR A 268 14.21 19.97 -1.90
C THR A 268 15.18 20.61 -2.88
N ALA A 269 16.50 20.51 -2.63
CA ALA A 269 17.50 21.10 -3.52
C ALA A 269 17.45 20.49 -4.92
N LEU A 270 17.25 19.18 -5.04
CA LEU A 270 17.05 18.53 -6.33
C LEU A 270 15.77 19.04 -7.03
N ALA A 271 14.66 19.17 -6.30
CA ALA A 271 13.42 19.70 -6.88
C ALA A 271 13.59 21.15 -7.36
N ASP A 272 14.27 21.99 -6.58
CA ASP A 272 14.58 23.38 -6.94
C ASP A 272 15.45 23.45 -8.20
N TYR A 273 16.48 22.60 -8.29
CA TYR A 273 17.28 22.46 -9.50
C TYR A 273 16.44 22.07 -10.72
N LEU A 274 15.64 21.00 -10.60
CA LEU A 274 14.78 20.53 -11.69
C LEU A 274 13.79 21.62 -12.13
N ASN A 275 13.29 22.41 -11.19
CA ASN A 275 12.41 23.55 -11.45
C ASN A 275 13.10 24.72 -12.17
N ARG A 276 14.42 24.74 -12.36
CA ARG A 276 15.05 25.71 -13.27
C ARG A 276 14.80 25.36 -14.74
N HIS A 277 14.58 24.08 -15.05
CA HIS A 277 14.31 23.65 -16.42
C HIS A 277 12.90 24.11 -16.86
N PRO A 278 12.74 24.82 -18.00
CA PRO A 278 11.46 25.44 -18.38
C PRO A 278 10.31 24.43 -18.58
N GLU A 279 10.62 23.17 -18.89
CA GLU A 279 9.63 22.10 -19.15
C GLU A 279 9.30 21.24 -17.93
N ILE A 280 9.78 21.59 -16.73
CA ILE A 280 9.55 20.83 -15.49
C ILE A 280 8.88 21.71 -14.43
N LEU A 281 7.90 21.14 -13.74
CA LEU A 281 7.29 21.72 -12.54
C LEU A 281 7.16 20.65 -11.44
N VAL A 282 7.89 20.80 -10.34
CA VAL A 282 7.82 19.93 -9.16
C VAL A 282 7.47 20.78 -7.94
N CYS A 283 6.28 20.60 -7.40
CA CYS A 283 5.81 21.35 -6.23
C CYS A 283 6.29 20.71 -4.92
N GLN A 284 6.41 21.50 -3.85
CA GLN A 284 6.73 20.97 -2.52
C GLN A 284 5.44 20.71 -1.73
N GLU A 285 5.33 19.54 -1.09
CA GLU A 285 4.22 19.25 -0.17
C GLU A 285 4.38 20.01 1.15
N SER A 286 3.29 20.60 1.66
CA SER A 286 3.27 21.15 3.01
C SER A 286 2.98 20.05 4.02
N PHE A 287 3.85 19.93 5.02
CA PHE A 287 3.69 19.06 6.18
C PHE A 287 2.50 19.52 7.05
N GLU A 288 1.28 19.25 6.62
CA GLU A 288 0.12 19.16 7.51
C GLU A 288 -0.39 17.72 7.44
N THR A 289 -0.01 16.95 8.45
CA THR A 289 -0.51 15.60 8.73
C THR A 289 -2.04 15.54 8.58
N THR A 290 -2.52 14.97 7.47
CA THR A 290 -3.92 14.57 7.33
C THR A 290 -4.02 13.04 7.28
N GLN A 291 -5.01 12.55 8.01
CA GLN A 291 -5.25 11.15 8.36
C GLN A 291 -5.82 10.29 7.22
N GLU A 292 -5.82 10.75 5.98
CA GLU A 292 -6.49 10.06 4.88
C GLU A 292 -5.49 9.44 3.89
N GLY A 293 -5.53 8.11 3.81
CA GLY A 293 -4.51 7.24 3.26
C GLY A 293 -4.62 6.95 1.76
N GLU A 294 -5.10 7.87 0.94
CA GLU A 294 -5.02 7.78 -0.51
C GLU A 294 -4.51 9.12 -1.06
N ILE A 295 -3.21 9.20 -1.41
CA ILE A 295 -2.72 10.32 -2.22
C ILE A 295 -3.15 10.03 -3.66
N THR A 296 -4.39 10.39 -3.99
CA THR A 296 -4.80 10.58 -5.37
C THR A 296 -4.37 11.97 -5.79
N LEU A 297 -3.15 12.08 -6.31
CA LEU A 297 -2.77 13.18 -7.18
C LEU A 297 -3.48 12.97 -8.51
N ASP A 298 -4.78 13.23 -8.55
CA ASP A 298 -5.51 13.17 -9.81
C ASP A 298 -5.05 14.30 -10.75
N LEU A 299 -5.17 14.09 -12.06
CA LEU A 299 -4.80 15.10 -13.07
C LEU A 299 -5.56 16.42 -12.87
N SER A 300 -6.74 16.40 -12.24
CA SER A 300 -7.51 17.62 -11.92
C SER A 300 -6.85 18.47 -10.83
N THR A 301 -6.07 17.86 -9.94
CA THR A 301 -5.26 18.52 -8.92
C THR A 301 -4.08 19.25 -9.55
N PHE A 302 -3.47 18.68 -10.60
CA PHE A 302 -2.44 19.35 -11.40
C PHE A 302 -3.00 20.45 -12.31
N GLU A 303 -4.18 20.25 -12.92
CA GLU A 303 -4.87 21.29 -13.69
C GLU A 303 -5.24 22.50 -12.81
N ARG A 304 -5.68 22.26 -11.56
CA ARG A 304 -5.90 23.31 -10.55
C ARG A 304 -4.61 24.01 -10.10
N MET A 305 -3.48 23.30 -10.06
CA MET A 305 -2.17 23.91 -9.76
C MET A 305 -1.69 24.86 -10.85
N LEU A 306 -2.13 24.64 -12.09
CA LEU A 306 -1.81 25.48 -13.25
C LEU A 306 -2.80 26.64 -13.43
N ASP A 307 -3.77 26.83 -12.53
CA ASP A 307 -4.76 27.89 -12.66
C ASP A 307 -4.16 29.25 -12.19
N PHE A 308 -3.81 30.12 -13.15
CA PHE A 308 -3.11 31.41 -12.95
C PHE A 308 -3.98 32.52 -12.33
N GLY A 309 -5.14 32.20 -11.77
CA GLY A 309 -6.11 33.18 -11.28
C GLY A 309 -5.66 33.87 -9.99
N PRO A 310 -5.97 35.17 -9.80
CA PRO A 310 -5.74 35.82 -8.51
C PRO A 310 -6.58 35.11 -7.44
N LYS A 311 -5.93 34.53 -6.43
CA LYS A 311 -6.62 34.05 -5.23
C LYS A 311 -7.24 35.27 -4.56
N GLU A 312 -8.56 35.39 -4.63
CA GLU A 312 -9.29 36.38 -3.83
C GLU A 312 -8.98 36.11 -2.36
N THR A 313 -8.34 37.07 -1.71
CA THR A 313 -8.27 37.17 -0.25
C THR A 313 -9.67 37.46 0.26
N GLY A 314 -10.47 36.42 0.42
CA GLY A 314 -11.80 36.48 1.01
C GLY A 314 -11.96 35.36 2.01
N ASP A 315 -12.09 35.71 3.28
CA ASP A 315 -12.57 34.81 4.31
C ASP A 315 -13.82 34.08 3.81
N SER A 316 -13.91 32.78 4.11
CA SER A 316 -15.01 31.84 3.83
C SER A 316 -15.16 31.29 2.40
N ALA A 317 -14.33 30.27 2.09
CA ALA A 317 -14.71 29.16 1.19
C ALA A 317 -14.64 27.83 1.97
N PRO A 318 -15.54 26.87 1.73
CA PRO A 318 -15.55 25.61 2.48
C PRO A 318 -14.35 24.75 2.09
N ASP A 319 -13.60 24.34 3.11
CA ASP A 319 -12.44 23.43 3.07
C ASP A 319 -12.77 22.15 2.27
N ASN A 320 -12.40 22.12 0.99
CA ASN A 320 -12.22 20.87 0.26
C ASN A 320 -10.77 20.42 0.46
N ASP A 321 -10.61 19.25 1.07
CA ASP A 321 -9.39 18.66 1.66
C ASP A 321 -8.18 18.47 0.71
N GLY A 322 -8.32 18.75 -0.59
CA GLY A 322 -7.26 18.57 -1.59
C GLY A 322 -6.25 19.72 -1.69
N ASP A 323 -6.64 20.94 -1.30
CA ASP A 323 -5.86 22.16 -1.55
C ASP A 323 -4.77 22.42 -0.49
N ARG A 324 -4.77 21.68 0.63
CA ARG A 324 -3.78 21.79 1.73
C ARG A 324 -2.52 20.93 1.56
N LEU A 325 -2.51 19.99 0.62
CA LEU A 325 -1.42 19.00 0.51
C LEU A 325 -0.19 19.54 -0.23
N ILE A 326 -0.37 20.38 -1.24
CA ILE A 326 0.73 20.81 -2.13
C ILE A 326 0.70 22.32 -2.26
N ARG A 327 1.78 22.99 -1.84
CA ARG A 327 1.90 24.45 -1.96
C ARG A 327 2.56 24.78 -3.30
N PRO A 328 1.82 25.30 -4.29
CA PRO A 328 2.47 25.92 -5.43
C PRO A 328 3.28 27.13 -4.94
N HIS A 329 4.58 27.18 -5.27
CA HIS A 329 5.32 28.44 -5.18
C HIS A 329 4.82 29.33 -6.30
N THR A 330 4.03 30.35 -5.97
CA THR A 330 3.44 31.29 -6.93
C THR A 330 4.50 31.92 -7.83
N GLU A 331 5.71 32.12 -7.32
CA GLU A 331 6.89 32.60 -8.06
C GLU A 331 7.46 31.55 -9.04
N LEU A 332 7.42 30.25 -8.70
CA LEU A 332 7.81 29.18 -9.61
C LEU A 332 6.82 29.09 -10.77
N LEU A 333 5.51 29.15 -10.47
CA LEU A 333 4.46 29.10 -11.50
C LEU A 333 4.48 30.30 -12.44
N ALA A 334 4.75 31.50 -11.94
CA ALA A 334 4.79 32.72 -12.75
C ALA A 334 5.83 32.68 -13.88
N ASN A 335 6.87 31.85 -13.74
CA ASN A 335 7.97 31.73 -14.70
C ASN A 335 7.82 30.50 -15.63
N LYS A 336 6.68 29.79 -15.59
CA LYS A 336 6.45 28.57 -16.37
C LYS A 336 5.36 28.77 -17.40
N ASP A 337 5.56 28.21 -18.58
CA ASP A 337 4.55 28.08 -19.62
C ASP A 337 3.93 26.67 -19.55
N PRO A 338 2.66 26.53 -19.13
CA PRO A 338 1.98 25.23 -19.03
C PRO A 338 1.99 24.43 -20.32
N ALA A 339 1.92 25.10 -21.47
CA ALA A 339 1.89 24.45 -22.77
C ALA A 339 3.23 23.80 -23.13
N ARG A 340 4.32 24.16 -22.42
CA ARG A 340 5.67 23.63 -22.61
C ARG A 340 6.08 22.62 -21.56
N LEU A 341 5.25 22.38 -20.53
CA LEU A 341 5.58 21.41 -19.49
C LEU A 341 5.56 19.99 -20.06
N ARG A 342 6.68 19.27 -19.88
CA ARG A 342 6.78 17.83 -20.16
C ARG A 342 6.65 16.99 -18.90
N TRP A 343 7.03 17.53 -17.75
CA TRP A 343 6.93 16.85 -16.46
C TRP A 343 6.28 17.74 -15.42
N ILE A 344 5.30 17.18 -14.71
CA ILE A 344 4.67 17.81 -13.56
C ILE A 344 4.67 16.82 -12.39
N GLY A 345 4.90 17.29 -11.18
CA GLY A 345 4.66 16.47 -10.00
C GLY A 345 5.06 17.13 -8.69
N ALA A 346 5.55 16.33 -7.76
CA ALA A 346 5.74 16.76 -6.37
C ALA A 346 6.99 16.17 -5.72
N SER A 347 7.52 16.89 -4.73
CA SER A 347 8.67 16.50 -3.92
C SER A 347 8.30 16.30 -2.46
N SER A 348 8.57 15.11 -1.92
CA SER A 348 8.33 14.76 -0.52
C SER A 348 9.16 13.53 -0.12
N SER A 349 9.72 13.52 1.09
CA SER A 349 10.40 12.32 1.63
C SER A 349 9.41 11.20 1.99
N ASP A 350 8.11 11.46 1.93
CA ASP A 350 7.08 10.47 2.27
C ASP A 350 6.72 9.54 1.11
N TYR A 351 6.95 9.95 -0.14
CA TYR A 351 6.55 9.17 -1.31
C TYR A 351 7.28 7.82 -1.43
N VAL A 352 8.51 7.69 -0.92
CA VAL A 352 9.24 6.39 -0.91
C VAL A 352 8.47 5.30 -0.14
N ARG A 353 7.59 5.67 0.79
CA ARG A 353 6.76 4.73 1.57
C ARG A 353 5.46 4.36 0.86
N ARG A 354 5.10 5.07 -0.22
CA ARG A 354 3.81 4.96 -0.91
C ARG A 354 3.97 4.78 -2.43
N MET A 355 5.17 4.48 -2.92
CA MET A 355 5.46 4.40 -4.37
C MET A 355 4.53 3.45 -5.13
N GLU A 356 4.16 2.32 -4.53
CA GLU A 356 3.25 1.35 -5.15
C GLU A 356 1.86 1.94 -5.40
N SER A 357 1.28 2.57 -4.38
CA SER A 357 -0.01 3.28 -4.50
C SER A 357 0.08 4.49 -5.44
N VAL A 358 1.14 5.29 -5.34
CA VAL A 358 1.36 6.48 -6.16
C VAL A 358 1.52 6.09 -7.64
N ALA A 359 2.32 5.08 -7.96
CA ALA A 359 2.50 4.58 -9.31
C ALA A 359 1.21 3.93 -9.85
N GLY A 360 0.50 3.17 -9.01
CA GLY A 360 -0.79 2.59 -9.37
C GLY A 360 -1.81 3.66 -9.76
N ASN A 361 -1.82 4.80 -9.07
CA ASN A 361 -2.73 5.91 -9.36
C ASN A 361 -2.25 6.84 -10.50
N ASN A 362 -0.98 6.73 -10.89
CA ASN A 362 -0.36 7.59 -11.90
C ASN A 362 0.39 6.72 -12.92
N PRO A 363 -0.32 6.09 -13.87
CA PRO A 363 0.31 5.35 -14.98
C PRO A 363 1.38 6.20 -15.66
N GLY A 364 2.52 5.61 -15.99
CA GLY A 364 3.63 6.38 -16.57
C GLY A 364 4.52 7.14 -15.57
N ALA A 365 4.18 7.20 -14.28
CA ALA A 365 4.92 7.99 -13.29
C ALA A 365 6.39 7.59 -13.18
N ARG A 366 7.26 8.60 -13.11
CA ARG A 366 8.71 8.47 -12.89
C ARG A 366 9.07 8.93 -11.49
N PHE A 367 10.01 8.24 -10.85
CA PHE A 367 10.49 8.56 -9.50
C PHE A 367 12.00 8.82 -9.53
N ILE A 368 12.45 9.94 -8.99
CA ILE A 368 13.85 10.18 -8.65
C ILE A 368 13.99 10.06 -7.13
N VAL A 369 14.76 9.06 -6.69
CA VAL A 369 14.92 8.73 -5.27
C VAL A 369 16.33 9.06 -4.81
N MET A 370 16.43 9.99 -3.87
CA MET A 370 17.68 10.40 -3.23
C MET A 370 18.05 9.44 -2.10
N TYR A 371 19.28 8.93 -2.16
CA TYR A 371 19.90 8.13 -1.12
C TYR A 371 20.94 8.96 -0.36
N ARG A 372 20.93 8.89 0.98
CA ARG A 372 21.97 9.47 1.83
C ARG A 372 22.39 8.46 2.93
N PRO A 373 23.68 8.33 3.24
CA PRO A 373 24.13 7.44 4.32
C PRO A 373 23.51 7.79 5.67
N ILE A 374 23.17 6.76 6.45
CA ILE A 374 22.48 6.92 7.73
C ILE A 374 23.25 7.79 8.73
N ASP A 375 24.57 7.69 8.75
CA ASP A 375 25.40 8.45 9.70
C ASP A 375 25.19 9.97 9.50
N GLU A 376 25.05 10.42 8.27
CA GLU A 376 24.81 11.84 7.97
C GLU A 376 23.35 12.28 8.10
N VAL A 377 22.41 11.36 7.81
CA VAL A 377 20.99 11.60 8.08
C VAL A 377 20.81 11.82 9.58
N ALA A 378 21.41 10.97 10.40
CA ALA A 378 21.41 11.07 11.86
C ALA A 378 22.03 12.38 12.37
N GLU A 379 23.20 12.78 11.86
CA GLU A 379 23.82 14.07 12.20
C GLU A 379 22.91 15.24 11.86
N SER A 380 22.28 15.20 10.69
CA SER A 380 21.43 16.28 10.25
C SER A 380 20.13 16.43 11.05
N TRP A 381 19.65 15.37 11.72
CA TRP A 381 18.48 15.45 12.60
C TRP A 381 18.81 16.18 13.91
N GLU A 382 19.99 15.93 14.47
CA GLU A 382 20.42 16.53 15.75
C GLU A 382 20.57 18.06 15.67
N THR A 383 21.05 18.57 14.54
CA THR A 383 21.25 20.02 14.34
C THR A 383 19.95 20.85 14.36
N LYS A 384 18.78 20.23 14.21
CA LYS A 384 17.47 20.90 14.20
C LYS A 384 16.74 20.82 15.54
N ASP A 385 17.03 19.79 16.35
CA ASP A 385 16.41 19.54 17.66
C ASP A 385 17.29 20.01 18.84
N ALA A 386 18.31 20.83 18.56
CA ALA A 386 19.29 21.29 19.55
C ALA A 386 18.70 22.14 20.70
N ASP A 387 17.43 22.56 20.63
CA ASP A 387 16.75 23.28 21.71
C ASP A 387 16.20 22.37 22.84
N ASP A 388 16.26 21.03 22.69
CA ASP A 388 15.70 20.11 23.71
C ASP A 388 16.64 18.92 24.01
N HIS A 389 17.64 19.15 24.87
CA HIS A 389 18.70 18.20 25.21
C HIS A 389 18.25 16.90 25.92
N GLN A 390 16.95 16.73 26.23
CA GLN A 390 16.41 15.50 26.80
C GLN A 390 15.87 14.48 25.76
N ASN A 391 15.81 14.84 24.47
CA ASN A 391 15.14 14.03 23.42
C ASN A 391 16.05 13.49 22.29
N SER A 392 17.37 13.72 22.31
CA SER A 392 18.29 13.41 21.20
C SER A 392 18.33 11.91 20.80
N ASN A 393 18.31 11.00 21.76
CA ASN A 393 18.27 9.56 21.47
C ASN A 393 16.97 9.11 20.79
N ASN A 394 15.86 9.84 20.98
CA ASN A 394 14.59 9.57 20.33
C ASN A 394 14.63 10.04 18.86
N GLY A 395 15.22 11.22 18.61
CA GLY A 395 15.47 11.73 17.26
C GLY A 395 16.37 10.80 16.44
N LEU A 396 17.46 10.30 17.01
CA LEU A 396 18.35 9.33 16.35
C LEU A 396 17.63 8.01 15.99
N ARG A 397 16.84 7.46 16.92
CA ARG A 397 16.07 6.24 16.66
C ARG A 397 15.04 6.45 15.56
N GLN A 398 14.37 7.60 15.56
CA GLN A 398 13.42 7.96 14.52
C GLN A 398 14.13 8.14 13.16
N ALA A 399 15.29 8.77 13.11
CA ALA A 399 16.10 8.91 11.88
C ALA A 399 16.48 7.54 11.28
N VAL A 400 16.99 6.61 12.10
CA VAL A 400 17.32 5.24 11.65
C VAL A 400 16.07 4.52 11.15
N LYS A 401 14.94 4.70 11.84
CA LYS A 401 13.66 4.08 11.49
C LYS A 401 13.09 4.60 10.17
N THR A 402 13.06 5.92 9.95
CA THR A 402 12.56 6.49 8.68
C THR A 402 13.49 6.17 7.53
N TRP A 403 14.81 6.19 7.76
CA TRP A 403 15.81 5.77 6.78
C TRP A 403 15.65 4.31 6.36
N ASN A 404 15.52 3.38 7.32
CA ASN A 404 15.28 1.96 7.03
C ASN A 404 14.01 1.74 6.20
N ARG A 405 12.92 2.43 6.55
CA ARG A 405 11.64 2.34 5.83
C ARG A 405 11.77 2.85 4.41
N SER A 406 12.51 3.95 4.19
CA SER A 406 12.79 4.50 2.86
C SER A 406 13.50 3.47 1.98
N LEU A 407 14.62 2.91 2.44
CA LEU A 407 15.38 1.94 1.65
C LEU A 407 14.58 0.67 1.34
N GLN A 408 13.84 0.16 2.32
CA GLN A 408 13.00 -1.02 2.14
C GLN A 408 11.84 -0.76 1.18
N GLY A 409 11.18 0.39 1.29
CA GLY A 409 10.10 0.81 0.39
C GLY A 409 10.58 0.91 -1.06
N THR A 410 11.71 1.59 -1.28
CA THR A 410 12.34 1.72 -2.59
C THR A 410 12.76 0.36 -3.15
N ARG A 411 13.46 -0.47 -2.37
CA ARG A 411 13.88 -1.81 -2.79
C ARG A 411 12.69 -2.69 -3.17
N ARG A 412 11.66 -2.72 -2.34
CA ARG A 412 10.43 -3.49 -2.57
C ARG A 412 9.77 -3.04 -3.86
N PHE A 413 9.56 -1.74 -4.04
CA PHE A 413 8.92 -1.20 -5.24
C PHE A 413 9.70 -1.53 -6.52
N ILE A 414 11.03 -1.37 -6.51
CA ILE A 414 11.85 -1.70 -7.69
C ILE A 414 11.84 -3.21 -8.00
N ARG A 415 11.81 -4.07 -6.98
CA ARG A 415 11.81 -5.54 -7.16
C ARG A 415 10.46 -6.07 -7.64
N ASP A 416 9.37 -5.54 -7.07
CA ASP A 416 8.05 -6.13 -7.19
C ASP A 416 7.21 -5.45 -8.29
N SER A 417 7.58 -4.24 -8.73
CA SER A 417 6.92 -3.54 -9.84
C SER A 417 7.28 -4.16 -11.19
N LEU A 418 6.28 -4.26 -12.07
CA LEU A 418 6.45 -4.75 -13.44
C LEU A 418 7.23 -3.77 -14.33
N VAL A 419 7.12 -2.46 -14.06
CA VAL A 419 7.79 -1.40 -14.82
C VAL A 419 8.31 -0.31 -13.86
N PRO A 420 9.35 -0.60 -13.06
CA PRO A 420 9.87 0.34 -12.08
C PRO A 420 10.63 1.48 -12.78
N ARG A 421 9.96 2.61 -13.05
CA ARG A 421 10.56 3.84 -13.57
C ARG A 421 11.19 4.63 -12.43
N VAL A 422 12.32 4.14 -11.92
CA VAL A 422 13.01 4.72 -10.74
C VAL A 422 14.47 5.02 -11.06
N LEU A 423 14.89 6.26 -10.84
CA LEU A 423 16.29 6.68 -10.85
C LEU A 423 16.77 6.89 -9.42
N LEU A 424 17.76 6.12 -8.97
CA LEU A 424 18.42 6.33 -7.68
C LEU A 424 19.59 7.30 -7.84
N ILE A 425 19.70 8.30 -6.96
CA ILE A 425 20.82 9.26 -6.94
C ILE A 425 21.44 9.26 -5.55
N ASP A 426 22.75 9.04 -5.47
CA ASP A 426 23.50 9.20 -4.23
C ASP A 426 23.68 10.69 -3.91
N TYR A 427 23.51 11.05 -2.64
CA TYR A 427 23.63 12.39 -2.12
C TYR A 427 25.00 13.03 -2.40
N HIS A 428 26.09 12.27 -2.28
CA HIS A 428 27.44 12.78 -2.56
C HIS A 428 27.68 12.94 -4.05
N ASP A 429 27.20 12.00 -4.87
CA ASP A 429 27.28 12.14 -6.32
C ASP A 429 26.50 13.39 -6.79
N PHE A 430 25.33 13.66 -6.21
CA PHE A 430 24.57 14.89 -6.47
C PHE A 430 25.34 16.16 -6.10
N LEU A 431 26.07 16.15 -4.98
CA LEU A 431 26.81 17.32 -4.54
C LEU A 431 28.14 17.53 -5.28
N TYR A 432 28.88 16.47 -5.53
CA TYR A 432 30.30 16.54 -5.91
C TYR A 432 30.61 15.98 -7.29
N ARG A 433 29.69 15.26 -7.91
CA ARG A 433 29.88 14.61 -9.21
C ARG A 433 28.72 14.93 -10.16
N THR A 434 28.40 16.22 -10.21
CA THR A 434 27.30 16.77 -11.02
C THR A 434 27.42 16.42 -12.51
N GLU A 435 28.65 16.38 -13.04
CA GLU A 435 28.99 15.98 -14.40
C GLU A 435 28.62 14.53 -14.72
N THR A 436 28.56 13.66 -13.70
CA THR A 436 28.11 12.28 -13.87
C THR A 436 26.60 12.16 -13.66
N VAL A 437 26.03 12.85 -12.68
CA VAL A 437 24.60 12.75 -12.35
C VAL A 437 23.71 13.31 -13.47
N LEU A 438 24.13 14.38 -14.13
CA LEU A 438 23.31 15.05 -15.15
C LEU A 438 22.98 14.20 -16.37
N PRO A 439 23.93 13.45 -16.97
CA PRO A 439 23.59 12.49 -18.02
C PRO A 439 22.52 11.46 -17.60
N LEU A 440 22.52 11.01 -16.34
CA LEU A 440 21.50 10.08 -15.85
C LEU A 440 20.12 10.74 -15.78
N ILE A 441 20.02 11.93 -15.19
CA ILE A 441 18.77 12.70 -15.10
C ILE A 441 18.27 13.03 -16.52
N SER A 442 19.16 13.50 -17.39
CA SER A 442 18.84 13.88 -18.78
C SER A 442 18.23 12.69 -19.54
N ARG A 443 18.86 11.52 -19.44
CA ARG A 443 18.36 10.29 -20.06
C ARG A 443 17.07 9.80 -19.41
N PHE A 444 16.96 9.93 -18.09
CA PHE A 444 15.78 9.48 -17.34
C PHE A 444 14.56 10.35 -17.57
N LEU A 445 14.71 11.64 -17.84
CA LEU A 445 13.61 12.58 -18.10
C LEU A 445 13.46 12.92 -19.59
N GLU A 446 14.39 12.46 -20.42
CA GLU A 446 14.46 12.76 -21.86
C GLU A 446 14.51 14.27 -22.13
N LEU A 447 15.26 14.99 -21.30
CA LEU A 447 15.46 16.43 -21.34
C LEU A 447 16.95 16.76 -21.28
N GLU A 448 17.35 17.89 -21.87
CA GLU A 448 18.73 18.37 -21.80
C GLU A 448 18.89 19.30 -20.59
N PHE A 449 20.00 19.16 -19.87
CA PHE A 449 20.29 19.95 -18.67
C PHE A 449 21.66 20.62 -18.79
N GLU A 450 21.78 21.85 -18.25
CA GLU A 450 23.04 22.58 -18.19
C GLU A 450 23.84 22.24 -16.92
N THR A 451 25.15 22.04 -17.06
CA THR A 451 26.03 21.56 -15.97
C THR A 451 26.32 22.61 -14.91
N ALA A 452 26.40 23.89 -15.29
CA ALA A 452 26.74 24.98 -14.37
C ALA A 452 25.68 25.16 -13.28
N ASP A 453 24.40 24.94 -13.60
CA ASP A 453 23.29 25.17 -12.69
C ASP A 453 23.24 24.19 -11.52
N LEU A 454 23.63 22.91 -11.74
CA LEU A 454 23.56 21.89 -10.71
C LEU A 454 24.68 22.06 -9.68
N ALA A 455 25.89 22.39 -10.15
CA ALA A 455 27.04 22.65 -9.29
C ALA A 455 26.78 23.83 -8.34
N ASP A 456 26.18 24.91 -8.85
CA ASP A 456 25.81 26.08 -8.03
C ASP A 456 24.76 25.74 -6.97
N GLU A 457 23.76 24.91 -7.28
CA GLU A 457 22.73 24.50 -6.32
C GLU A 457 23.30 23.56 -5.24
N ALA A 458 24.13 22.59 -5.64
CA ALA A 458 24.86 21.72 -4.72
C ALA A 458 25.74 22.53 -3.73
N LEU A 459 26.48 23.52 -4.24
CA LEU A 459 27.34 24.41 -3.45
C LEU A 459 26.55 25.29 -2.47
N ARG A 460 25.34 25.75 -2.85
CA ARG A 460 24.45 26.50 -1.94
C ARG A 460 24.01 25.65 -0.76
N PHE A 461 23.71 24.38 -1.00
CA PHE A 461 23.24 23.44 0.03
C PHE A 461 24.37 22.97 0.95
N GLU A 462 25.59 22.81 0.43
CA GLU A 462 26.76 22.38 1.21
C GLU A 462 27.13 23.38 2.33
N ARG A 463 26.85 24.68 2.16
CA ARG A 463 27.12 25.73 3.16
C ARG A 463 26.33 25.60 4.46
N VAL A 464 25.37 24.67 4.56
CA VAL A 464 24.53 24.43 5.74
C VAL A 464 25.05 23.26 6.61
N ARG A 465 26.28 22.77 6.39
CA ARG A 465 26.87 21.69 7.20
C ARG A 465 27.36 22.18 8.57
N SER A 466 26.83 21.56 9.63
CA SER A 466 27.49 21.49 10.95
C SER A 466 28.45 20.28 10.95
N THR A 467 29.69 20.50 11.38
CA THR A 467 30.76 19.49 11.42
C THR A 467 30.91 18.88 12.83
N GLU A 468 29.83 18.34 13.39
CA GLU A 468 29.91 17.57 14.63
C GLU A 468 29.81 16.07 14.35
N THR A 469 30.95 15.37 14.50
CA THR A 469 31.01 13.91 14.39
C THR A 469 30.19 13.21 15.47
N LEU A 470 29.32 12.27 15.07
CA LEU A 470 28.57 11.43 16.01
C LEU A 470 29.46 10.71 17.04
N GLY A 471 29.09 10.77 18.31
CA GLY A 471 29.74 10.05 19.40
C GLY A 471 29.65 8.52 19.28
N LYS A 472 30.55 7.80 19.98
CA LYS A 472 30.70 6.32 19.89
C LYS A 472 29.41 5.55 20.19
N GLU A 473 28.62 5.98 21.18
CA GLU A 473 27.37 5.32 21.56
C GLU A 473 26.31 5.41 20.45
N LYS A 474 26.19 6.58 19.82
CA LYS A 474 25.25 6.81 18.71
C LYS A 474 25.61 5.98 17.49
N ARG A 475 26.90 5.90 17.14
CA ARG A 475 27.39 5.00 16.08
C ARG A 475 27.09 3.53 16.37
N SER A 476 27.23 3.10 17.63
CA SER A 476 26.86 1.74 18.02
C SER A 476 25.36 1.47 17.86
N LEU A 477 24.51 2.46 18.11
CA LEU A 477 23.06 2.35 17.92
C LEU A 477 22.70 2.26 16.43
N ILE A 478 23.28 3.12 15.59
CA ILE A 478 23.15 3.05 14.13
C ILE A 478 23.60 1.68 13.64
N GLN A 479 24.79 1.22 14.05
CA GLN A 479 25.33 -0.08 13.65
C GLN A 479 24.39 -1.24 14.01
N LYS A 480 23.68 -1.15 15.14
CA LYS A 480 22.74 -2.18 15.60
C LYS A 480 21.43 -2.18 14.81
N HIS A 481 20.93 -1.03 14.42
CA HIS A 481 19.55 -0.88 13.92
C HIS A 481 19.45 -0.51 12.43
N ALA A 482 20.52 -0.07 11.78
CA ALA A 482 20.53 0.24 10.35
C ALA A 482 20.44 -1.04 9.52
N ASN A 483 19.53 -1.06 8.54
CA ASN A 483 19.40 -2.14 7.57
C ASN A 483 20.47 -2.02 6.49
N ARG A 484 21.70 -2.42 6.83
CA ARG A 484 22.87 -2.42 5.94
C ARG A 484 22.68 -3.33 4.72
N ALA A 485 21.83 -4.34 4.79
CA ALA A 485 21.52 -5.20 3.64
C ALA A 485 20.68 -4.47 2.58
N ALA A 486 19.67 -3.69 3.01
CA ALA A 486 18.89 -2.84 2.11
C ALA A 486 19.76 -1.72 1.52
N GLU A 487 20.63 -1.11 2.33
CA GLU A 487 21.59 -0.09 1.88
C GLU A 487 22.56 -0.64 0.83
N ALA A 488 23.20 -1.79 1.10
CA ALA A 488 24.11 -2.43 0.14
C ALA A 488 23.41 -2.73 -1.19
N TRP A 489 22.14 -3.16 -1.14
CA TRP A 489 21.34 -3.38 -2.35
C TRP A 489 21.07 -2.08 -3.12
N ILE A 490 20.77 -0.98 -2.42
CA ILE A 490 20.55 0.34 -3.03
C ILE A 490 21.84 0.85 -3.67
N LEU A 491 22.97 0.71 -3.00
CA LEU A 491 24.28 1.12 -3.51
C LEU A 491 24.70 0.28 -4.75
N ASP A 492 24.54 -1.04 -4.70
CA ASP A 492 24.76 -1.92 -5.85
C ASP A 492 23.85 -1.54 -7.03
N ARG A 493 22.61 -1.14 -6.75
CA ARG A 493 21.71 -0.66 -7.78
C ARG A 493 22.18 0.67 -8.37
N ILE A 494 22.62 1.62 -7.56
CA ILE A 494 23.21 2.90 -8.03
C ILE A 494 24.41 2.61 -8.93
N GLU A 495 25.33 1.75 -8.51
CA GLU A 495 26.50 1.32 -9.29
C GLU A 495 26.09 0.75 -10.67
N LYS A 496 25.13 -0.17 -10.70
CA LYS A 496 24.62 -0.75 -11.95
C LYS A 496 23.99 0.27 -12.89
N GLN A 497 23.34 1.31 -12.36
CA GLN A 497 22.78 2.38 -13.21
C GLN A 497 23.87 3.17 -13.94
N TRP A 498 25.09 3.23 -13.37
CA TRP A 498 26.26 3.84 -14.00
C TRP A 498 26.84 2.95 -15.10
N GLU A 499 27.00 1.66 -14.81
CA GLU A 499 27.60 0.69 -15.75
C GLU A 499 26.68 0.39 -16.93
N GLU A 500 25.37 0.37 -16.69
CA GLU A 500 24.35 0.10 -17.70
C GLU A 500 23.33 1.26 -17.77
N PRO A 501 23.69 2.37 -18.43
CA PRO A 501 22.80 3.52 -18.59
C PRO A 501 21.48 3.09 -19.25
N GLY A 502 20.40 3.15 -18.48
CA GLY A 502 19.08 2.68 -18.89
C GLY A 502 18.58 1.42 -18.18
N VAL A 503 19.26 0.90 -17.15
CA VAL A 503 18.71 -0.12 -16.24
C VAL A 503 17.42 0.32 -15.53
N TYR A 504 17.23 1.63 -15.39
CA TYR A 504 16.01 2.31 -14.91
C TYR A 504 14.95 2.52 -16.02
N THR A 505 15.30 2.22 -17.27
CA THR A 505 14.48 2.35 -18.49
C THR A 505 14.75 1.12 -19.36
N GLN A 506 14.40 -0.09 -18.91
CA GLN A 506 14.67 -1.33 -19.66
C GLN A 506 14.38 -1.17 -21.16
N LYS A 507 15.44 -1.12 -21.99
CA LYS A 507 15.44 -1.11 -23.48
C LYS A 507 14.11 -0.69 -24.15
N THR A 508 13.69 0.55 -23.95
CA THR A 508 12.49 1.15 -24.57
C THR A 508 12.75 1.67 -25.99
N SER A 509 13.42 0.88 -26.84
CA SER A 509 13.41 1.17 -28.28
C SER A 509 12.10 0.68 -28.90
N LYS A 510 11.01 1.37 -28.55
CA LYS A 510 9.75 1.55 -29.28
C LYS A 510 8.87 2.43 -28.39
N ALA A 511 8.74 3.71 -28.73
CA ALA A 511 7.73 4.59 -28.13
C ALA A 511 6.33 3.95 -28.16
N ALA A 512 6.06 3.09 -29.15
CA ALA A 512 4.85 2.28 -29.24
C ALA A 512 4.72 1.19 -28.14
N LEU A 513 5.82 0.60 -27.67
CA LEU A 513 5.80 -0.38 -26.58
C LEU A 513 5.59 0.33 -25.23
N ALA A 514 6.26 1.47 -25.03
CA ALA A 514 6.04 2.32 -23.86
C ALA A 514 4.59 2.82 -23.83
N ALA A 515 4.08 3.38 -24.93
CA ALA A 515 2.68 3.79 -25.05
C ALA A 515 1.69 2.63 -24.86
N SER A 516 2.01 1.42 -25.36
CA SER A 516 1.17 0.23 -25.15
C SER A 516 1.20 -0.26 -23.69
N LEU A 517 2.32 -0.11 -22.99
CA LEU A 517 2.44 -0.44 -21.57
C LEU A 517 1.75 0.62 -20.71
N ASP A 518 1.89 1.90 -21.04
CA ASP A 518 1.17 3.00 -20.39
C ASP A 518 -0.34 2.86 -20.61
N GLU A 519 -0.77 2.48 -21.81
CA GLU A 519 -2.17 2.19 -22.12
C GLU A 519 -2.67 0.94 -21.37
N ALA A 520 -1.82 -0.08 -21.22
CA ALA A 520 -2.13 -1.26 -20.40
C ALA A 520 -2.22 -0.92 -18.91
N GLU A 521 -1.29 -0.14 -18.38
CA GLU A 521 -1.31 0.40 -17.01
C GLU A 521 -2.56 1.25 -16.78
N ALA A 522 -2.89 2.14 -17.72
CA ALA A 522 -4.10 2.96 -17.66
C ALA A 522 -5.38 2.13 -17.72
N ARG A 523 -5.42 1.07 -18.55
CA ARG A 523 -6.55 0.12 -18.60
C ARG A 523 -6.65 -0.68 -17.32
N ILE A 524 -5.54 -1.17 -16.77
CA ILE A 524 -5.49 -1.88 -15.48
C ILE A 524 -5.99 -0.95 -14.38
N TRP A 525 -5.54 0.30 -14.34
CA TRP A 525 -6.01 1.30 -13.39
C TRP A 525 -7.50 1.58 -13.55
N GLN A 526 -8.01 1.80 -14.77
CA GLN A 526 -9.43 1.96 -15.03
C GLN A 526 -10.25 0.73 -14.59
N LEU A 527 -9.73 -0.47 -14.82
CA LEU A 527 -10.35 -1.71 -14.36
C LEU A 527 -10.33 -1.81 -12.84
N GLN A 528 -9.24 -1.44 -12.18
CA GLN A 528 -9.14 -1.37 -10.72
C GLN A 528 -10.13 -0.36 -10.14
N GLN A 529 -10.26 0.83 -10.74
CA GLN A 529 -11.26 1.82 -10.34
C GLN A 529 -12.69 1.29 -10.51
N LYS A 530 -12.97 0.64 -11.65
CA LYS A 530 -14.27 0.01 -11.92
C LYS A 530 -14.55 -1.14 -10.96
N VAL A 531 -13.55 -1.94 -10.61
CA VAL A 531 -13.65 -3.00 -9.60
C VAL A 531 -13.92 -2.41 -8.23
N SER A 532 -13.22 -1.34 -7.84
CA SER A 532 -13.45 -0.62 -6.59
C SER A 532 -14.85 0.00 -6.53
N GLU A 533 -15.33 0.59 -7.62
CA GLU A 533 -16.69 1.10 -7.74
C GLU A 533 -17.72 -0.02 -7.61
N LEU A 534 -17.57 -1.11 -8.36
CA LEU A 534 -18.44 -2.29 -8.28
C LEU A 534 -18.41 -2.94 -6.89
N LYS A 535 -17.27 -2.92 -6.20
CA LYS A 535 -17.15 -3.36 -4.81
C LYS A 535 -17.97 -2.45 -3.88
N ARG A 536 -17.84 -1.12 -3.99
CA ARG A 536 -18.67 -0.16 -3.24
C ARG A 536 -20.16 -0.37 -3.53
N ASP A 537 -20.51 -0.61 -4.79
CA ASP A 537 -21.89 -0.84 -5.23
C ASP A 537 -22.45 -2.17 -4.70
N ARG A 538 -21.63 -3.23 -4.67
CA ARG A 538 -21.99 -4.53 -4.05
C ARG A 538 -22.22 -4.37 -2.55
N VAL A 539 -21.40 -3.59 -1.85
CA VAL A 539 -21.58 -3.27 -0.43
C VAL A 539 -22.89 -2.49 -0.22
N ARG A 540 -23.16 -1.46 -1.03
CA ARG A 540 -24.44 -0.71 -0.99
C ARG A 540 -25.64 -1.62 -1.21
N ARG A 541 -25.58 -2.53 -2.20
CA ARG A 541 -26.65 -3.50 -2.48
C ARG A 541 -26.83 -4.50 -1.33
N ARG A 542 -25.74 -5.00 -0.73
CA ARG A 542 -25.81 -5.87 0.47
C ARG A 542 -26.42 -5.14 1.68
N ARG A 543 -26.06 -3.87 1.92
CA ARG A 543 -26.66 -3.06 2.99
C ARG A 543 -28.15 -2.83 2.75
N ARG A 544 -28.55 -2.49 1.52
CA ARG A 544 -29.97 -2.39 1.12
C ARG A 544 -30.71 -3.73 1.28
N PHE A 545 -30.08 -4.84 0.92
CA PHE A 545 -30.65 -6.18 1.07
C PHE A 545 -30.85 -6.56 2.54
N LYS A 546 -29.86 -6.30 3.42
CA LYS A 546 -30.00 -6.48 4.88
C LYS A 546 -31.11 -5.60 5.46
N GLN A 547 -31.20 -4.33 5.04
CA GLN A 547 -32.31 -3.45 5.44
C GLN A 547 -33.66 -3.99 4.97
N LEU A 548 -33.75 -4.47 3.73
CA LEU A 548 -34.97 -5.09 3.20
C LEU A 548 -35.35 -6.34 4.02
N GLN A 549 -34.42 -7.25 4.33
CA GLN A 549 -34.67 -8.42 5.18
C GLN A 549 -35.14 -8.06 6.60
N SER A 550 -34.65 -6.94 7.15
CA SER A 550 -35.10 -6.44 8.46
C SER A 550 -36.48 -5.74 8.42
N SER A 551 -36.97 -5.41 7.22
CA SER A 551 -38.23 -4.69 7.04
C SER A 551 -39.45 -5.54 7.41
N ARG A 552 -40.54 -4.89 7.86
CA ARG A 552 -41.80 -5.58 8.21
C ARG A 552 -42.41 -6.33 7.03
N THR A 553 -42.26 -5.79 5.82
CA THR A 553 -42.78 -6.37 4.58
C THR A 553 -42.07 -7.66 4.20
N TRP A 554 -40.75 -7.74 4.39
CA TRP A 554 -39.98 -8.96 4.09
C TRP A 554 -40.26 -10.07 5.10
N ARG A 555 -40.39 -9.72 6.40
CA ARG A 555 -40.85 -10.67 7.44
C ARG A 555 -42.25 -11.22 7.18
N LEU A 556 -43.14 -10.43 6.58
CA LEU A 556 -44.48 -10.87 6.21
C LEU A 556 -44.45 -11.84 5.01
N LEU A 557 -43.65 -11.53 3.98
CA LEU A 557 -43.48 -12.37 2.80
C LEU A 557 -42.80 -13.71 3.12
N ASP A 558 -41.82 -13.71 4.03
CA ASP A 558 -41.16 -14.93 4.50
C ASP A 558 -42.13 -15.83 5.30
N ARG A 559 -42.97 -15.23 6.15
CA ARG A 559 -44.06 -15.94 6.85
C ARG A 559 -45.07 -16.56 5.88
N ILE A 560 -45.49 -15.83 4.85
CA ILE A 560 -46.43 -16.32 3.84
C ILE A 560 -45.79 -17.45 3.01
N SER A 561 -44.50 -17.33 2.69
CA SER A 561 -43.76 -18.35 1.93
C SER A 561 -43.56 -19.63 2.75
N GLY A 562 -43.22 -19.52 4.04
CA GLY A 562 -43.14 -20.65 4.96
C GLY A 562 -44.48 -21.34 5.20
N ILE A 563 -45.59 -20.59 5.19
CA ILE A 563 -46.95 -21.16 5.23
C ILE A 563 -47.27 -21.91 3.94
N ARG A 564 -46.93 -21.35 2.77
CA ARG A 564 -47.12 -22.02 1.46
C ARG A 564 -46.30 -23.31 1.35
N ALA A 565 -45.05 -23.32 1.81
CA ALA A 565 -44.21 -24.51 1.82
C ALA A 565 -44.78 -25.62 2.72
N ARG A 566 -45.38 -25.26 3.87
CA ARG A 566 -46.07 -26.22 4.76
C ARG A 566 -47.40 -26.73 4.21
N ILE A 567 -48.06 -25.95 3.35
CA ILE A 567 -49.29 -26.36 2.67
C ILE A 567 -48.97 -27.25 1.45
N ALA A 568 -47.87 -27.01 0.75
CA ALA A 568 -47.44 -27.80 -0.41
C ALA A 568 -46.74 -29.12 -0.05
N GLY A 569 -46.34 -29.31 1.21
CA GLY A 569 -45.76 -30.54 1.76
C GLY A 569 -46.74 -31.40 2.56
N ARG A 570 -48.04 -31.13 2.46
CA ARG A 570 -49.15 -31.99 2.92
C ARG A 570 -49.98 -32.37 1.71
#